data_AF-V7I132-F1
#
_entry.id   AF-V7I132-F1
#
_cell.length_a   1.000
_cell.length_b   1.000
_cell.length_c   1.000
_cell.angle_alpha   90.00
_cell.angle_beta   90.00
_cell.angle_gamma   90.00
#
_symmetry.space_group_name_H-M   'P 1'
#
loop_
_entity.id
_entity.type
_entity.pdbx_description
1 polymer ?
#
loop_
_entity_poly.entity_id
_entity_poly.type
_entity_poly.pdbx_seq_one_letter_code
_entity_poly.pdbx_strand_id
1 'polypeptide(L)'
;MHRDIIDSELLGKVIDIPDELKGKVLEIFIREYEDDDREVSEMAIKMQKRAKRVAYLGKESEVFFFTPDELPDERRRKLISKMKEYGYLVEHKEGSLRNQIITLSWKNV
;
A
#
# COMPACT_ATOMS: atom_id res chain seq x y z
N MET A 1 18.79 8.82 3.70
CA MET A 1 18.46 9.04 2.27
C MET A 1 19.75 8.95 1.48
N HIS A 2 19.86 7.98 0.57
CA HIS A 2 21.05 7.76 -0.23
C HIS A 2 20.76 8.04 -1.71
N ARG A 3 21.69 8.73 -2.37
CA ARG A 3 21.64 9.05 -3.80
C ARG A 3 22.56 8.09 -4.52
N ASP A 4 22.03 7.36 -5.49
CA ASP A 4 22.84 6.47 -6.33
C ASP A 4 22.49 6.65 -7.80
N ILE A 5 23.46 6.35 -8.66
CA ILE A 5 23.35 6.45 -10.12
C ILE A 5 23.47 5.03 -10.67
N ILE A 6 22.39 4.54 -11.28
CA ILE A 6 22.31 3.17 -11.80
C ILE A 6 21.91 3.18 -13.27
N ASP A 7 22.46 2.23 -14.02
CA ASP A 7 22.05 1.98 -15.40
C ASP A 7 20.63 1.39 -15.44
N SER A 8 19.77 1.96 -16.30
CA SER A 8 18.43 1.43 -16.58
C SER A 8 18.42 -0.08 -16.91
N GLU A 9 19.44 -0.63 -17.56
CA GLU A 9 19.49 -2.07 -17.86
C GLU A 9 19.67 -2.93 -16.61
N LEU A 10 20.45 -2.44 -15.65
CA LEU A 10 20.65 -3.12 -14.36
C LEU A 10 19.40 -3.02 -13.49
N LEU A 11 18.75 -1.85 -13.47
CA LEU A 11 17.50 -1.66 -12.75
C LEU A 11 16.35 -2.49 -13.35
N GLY A 12 16.34 -2.66 -14.69
CA GLY A 12 15.36 -3.43 -15.44
C GLY A 12 15.36 -4.94 -15.12
N LYS A 13 16.41 -5.44 -14.45
CA LYS A 13 16.46 -6.82 -13.95
C LYS A 13 15.66 -7.02 -12.66
N VAL A 14 15.39 -5.93 -11.94
CA VAL A 14 14.75 -5.96 -10.61
C VAL A 14 13.32 -5.45 -10.67
N ILE A 15 13.04 -4.46 -11.53
CA ILE A 15 11.72 -3.86 -11.72
C ILE A 15 11.42 -3.65 -13.20
N ASP A 16 10.14 -3.64 -13.57
CA ASP A 16 9.73 -3.27 -14.93
C ASP A 16 9.89 -1.75 -15.13
N ILE A 17 10.74 -1.37 -16.07
CA ILE A 17 11.01 0.04 -16.42
C ILE A 17 10.27 0.40 -17.70
N PRO A 18 9.57 1.56 -17.75
CA PRO A 18 8.98 2.09 -18.98
C PRO A 18 9.99 2.16 -20.14
N ASP A 19 9.55 1.83 -21.35
CA ASP A 19 10.44 1.77 -22.52
C ASP A 19 11.18 3.09 -22.80
N GLU A 20 10.57 4.22 -22.45
CA GLU A 20 11.12 5.57 -22.59
C GLU A 20 12.36 5.84 -21.72
N LEU A 21 12.58 5.01 -20.70
CA LEU A 21 13.67 5.10 -19.74
C LEU A 21 14.75 4.04 -19.95
N LYS A 22 14.55 3.09 -20.88
CA LYS A 22 15.55 2.08 -21.23
C LYS A 22 16.74 2.71 -21.97
N GLY A 23 17.94 2.24 -21.66
CA GLY A 23 19.21 2.76 -22.20
C GLY A 23 19.64 4.12 -21.65
N LYS A 24 19.02 4.59 -20.56
CA LYS A 24 19.37 5.86 -19.89
C LYS A 24 20.05 5.61 -18.55
N VAL A 25 20.91 6.56 -18.16
CA VAL A 25 21.43 6.63 -16.79
C VAL A 25 20.34 7.23 -15.91
N LEU A 26 19.93 6.51 -14.87
CA LEU A 26 18.87 6.92 -13.97
C LEU A 26 19.46 7.37 -12.64
N GLU A 27 19.01 8.53 -12.16
CA GLU A 27 19.24 8.96 -10.79
C GLU A 27 18.11 8.40 -9.92
N ILE A 28 18.47 7.56 -8.96
CA ILE A 28 17.50 6.92 -8.07
C ILE A 28 17.68 7.42 -6.63
N PHE A 29 16.55 7.66 -5.97
CA PHE A 29 16.51 8.05 -4.57
C PHE A 29 16.15 6.84 -3.72
N ILE A 30 17.16 6.26 -3.08
CA ILE A 30 16.95 5.12 -2.17
C ILE A 30 16.62 5.69 -0.79
N ARG A 31 15.37 5.52 -0.38
CA ARG A 31 14.99 5.68 1.03
C ARG A 31 15.26 4.36 1.75
N GLU A 32 15.90 4.45 2.90
CA GLU A 32 15.91 3.35 3.85
C GLU A 32 14.46 3.04 4.22
N TYR A 33 14.09 1.77 4.09
CA TYR A 33 12.78 1.29 4.51
C TYR A 33 12.73 1.43 6.04
N GLU A 34 12.07 2.47 6.55
CA GLU A 34 11.83 2.61 7.98
C GLU A 34 10.91 1.45 8.43
N ASP A 35 11.15 0.89 9.64
CA ASP A 35 10.38 -0.25 10.17
C ASP A 35 8.86 -0.01 10.11
N ASP A 36 8.43 1.24 10.27
CA ASP A 36 7.05 1.68 10.14
C ASP A 36 6.45 1.44 8.74
N ASP A 37 7.24 1.64 7.68
CA ASP A 37 6.80 1.38 6.31
C ASP A 37 6.71 -0.13 6.05
N ARG A 38 7.53 -0.95 6.72
CA ARG A 38 7.42 -2.41 6.66
C ARG A 38 6.11 -2.89 7.28
N GLU A 39 5.79 -2.44 8.49
CA GLU A 39 4.55 -2.83 9.17
C GLU A 39 3.30 -2.41 8.40
N VAL A 40 3.27 -1.18 7.88
CA VAL A 40 2.17 -0.71 7.02
C VAL A 40 2.04 -1.56 5.75
N SER A 41 3.17 -1.94 5.15
CA SER A 41 3.18 -2.81 3.96
C SER A 41 2.64 -4.20 4.24
N GLU A 42 3.07 -4.81 5.34
CA GLU A 42 2.58 -6.12 5.78
C GLU A 42 1.09 -6.10 6.08
N MET A 43 0.61 -5.04 6.76
CA MET A 43 -0.83 -4.82 7.00
C MET A 43 -1.59 -4.68 5.68
N ALA A 44 -1.11 -3.87 4.75
CA ALA A 44 -1.74 -3.67 3.45
C ALA A 44 -1.86 -5.00 2.66
N ILE A 45 -0.81 -5.82 2.66
CA ILE A 45 -0.82 -7.14 2.01
C ILE A 45 -1.85 -8.08 2.66
N LYS A 46 -1.92 -8.10 4.00
CA LYS A 46 -2.93 -8.90 4.73
C LYS A 46 -4.36 -8.45 4.39
N MET A 47 -4.61 -7.13 4.38
CA MET A 47 -5.89 -6.55 4.00
C MET A 47 -6.26 -6.91 2.55
N GLN A 48 -5.32 -6.77 1.61
CA GLN A 48 -5.54 -7.11 0.20
C GLN A 48 -5.88 -8.60 0.02
N LYS A 49 -5.17 -9.51 0.69
CA LYS A 49 -5.46 -10.96 0.62
C LYS A 49 -6.87 -11.27 1.12
N ARG A 50 -7.28 -10.65 2.23
CA ARG A 50 -8.64 -10.81 2.77
C ARG A 50 -9.69 -10.22 1.85
N ALA A 51 -9.47 -9.01 1.34
CA ALA A 51 -10.36 -8.37 0.37
C ALA A 51 -10.54 -9.22 -0.89
N LYS A 52 -9.46 -9.74 -1.49
CA LYS A 52 -9.53 -10.66 -2.65
C LYS A 52 -10.31 -11.94 -2.36
N ARG A 53 -10.10 -12.55 -1.19
CA ARG A 53 -10.87 -13.73 -0.77
C ARG A 53 -12.35 -13.43 -0.65
N VAL A 54 -12.69 -12.29 -0.07
CA VAL A 54 -14.07 -11.86 0.15
C VAL A 54 -14.74 -11.44 -1.17
N ALA A 55 -14.00 -10.81 -2.07
CA ALA A 55 -14.42 -10.51 -3.44
C ALA A 55 -14.76 -11.79 -4.22
N TYR A 56 -13.94 -12.83 -4.10
CA TYR A 56 -14.21 -14.14 -4.71
C TYR A 56 -15.52 -14.76 -4.21
N LEU A 57 -15.97 -14.41 -3.00
CA LEU A 57 -17.26 -14.83 -2.44
C LEU A 57 -18.43 -13.93 -2.87
N GLY A 58 -18.22 -13.02 -3.82
CA GLY A 58 -19.24 -12.14 -4.39
C GLY A 58 -19.54 -10.90 -3.55
N LYS A 59 -18.75 -10.60 -2.51
CA LYS A 59 -18.92 -9.34 -1.77
C LYS A 59 -18.27 -8.18 -2.51
N GLU A 60 -18.79 -6.99 -2.28
CA GLU A 60 -18.33 -5.73 -2.89
C GLU A 60 -17.48 -4.88 -1.95
N SER A 61 -17.47 -5.23 -0.66
CA SER A 61 -16.71 -4.53 0.36
C SER A 61 -16.29 -5.44 1.53
N GLU A 62 -15.29 -4.98 2.28
CA GLU A 62 -14.84 -5.58 3.54
C GLU A 62 -14.45 -4.48 4.54
N VAL A 63 -14.82 -4.69 5.80
CA VAL A 63 -14.58 -3.74 6.90
C VAL A 63 -13.48 -4.27 7.81
N PHE A 64 -12.55 -3.39 8.18
CA PHE A 64 -11.43 -3.65 9.07
C PHE A 64 -11.52 -2.74 10.28
N PHE A 65 -11.25 -3.31 11.45
CA PHE A 65 -11.25 -2.61 12.73
C PHE A 65 -9.85 -2.61 13.30
N PHE A 66 -9.41 -1.45 13.79
CA PHE A 66 -8.13 -1.28 14.45
C PHE A 66 -8.33 -0.50 15.75
N THR A 67 -7.61 -0.90 16.78
CA THR A 67 -7.43 -0.07 17.97
C THR A 67 -6.50 1.13 17.67
N PRO A 68 -6.52 2.19 18.49
CA PRO A 68 -5.62 3.34 18.33
C PRO A 68 -4.14 2.94 18.36
N ASP A 69 -3.80 1.92 19.14
CA ASP A 69 -2.43 1.43 19.31
C ASP A 69 -1.95 0.61 18.11
N GLU A 70 -2.84 -0.16 17.48
CA GLU A 70 -2.53 -0.94 16.27
C GLU A 70 -2.35 -0.06 15.05
N LEU A 71 -3.12 1.03 14.94
CA LEU A 71 -3.07 1.93 13.80
C LEU A 71 -3.06 3.42 14.21
N PRO A 72 -1.89 3.92 14.64
CA PRO A 72 -1.68 5.34 14.90
C PRO A 72 -1.97 6.21 13.67
N ASP A 73 -2.20 7.51 13.90
CA ASP A 73 -2.62 8.47 12.87
C ASP A 73 -1.74 8.51 11.63
N GLU A 74 -0.41 8.42 11.80
CA GLU A 74 0.57 8.48 10.71
C GLU A 74 0.51 7.20 9.85
N ARG A 75 0.55 6.03 10.50
CA ARG A 75 0.46 4.72 9.84
C ARG A 75 -0.89 4.54 9.15
N ARG A 76 -1.98 5.05 9.75
CA ARG A 76 -3.32 5.06 9.12
C ARG A 76 -3.29 5.78 7.76
N ARG A 77 -2.69 6.97 7.70
CA ARG A 77 -2.64 7.75 6.44
C ARG A 77 -1.85 6.99 5.37
N LYS A 78 -0.70 6.42 5.74
CA LYS A 78 0.12 5.59 4.83
C LYS A 78 -0.65 4.35 4.35
N LEU A 79 -1.33 3.63 5.25
CA LEU A 79 -2.14 2.46 4.93
C LEU A 79 -3.28 2.79 3.97
N ILE A 80 -4.03 3.87 4.23
CA ILE A 80 -5.12 4.33 3.36
C ILE A 80 -4.58 4.67 1.95
N SER A 81 -3.45 5.39 1.86
CA SER A 81 -2.82 5.70 0.56
C SER A 81 -2.50 4.42 -0.21
N LYS A 82 -1.86 3.46 0.46
CA LYS A 82 -1.45 2.19 -0.15
C LYS A 82 -2.62 1.35 -0.63
N MET A 83 -3.73 1.33 0.12
CA MET A 83 -4.94 0.62 -0.33
C MET A 83 -5.60 1.30 -1.54
N LYS A 84 -5.54 2.63 -1.66
CA LYS A 84 -5.98 3.34 -2.86
C LYS A 84 -5.10 3.04 -4.07
N GLU A 85 -3.78 2.96 -3.88
CA GLU A 85 -2.83 2.54 -4.93
C GLU A 85 -3.13 1.13 -5.45
N TYR A 86 -3.61 0.23 -4.58
CA TYR A 86 -4.08 -1.10 -4.98
C TYR A 86 -5.43 -1.12 -5.71
N GLY A 87 -6.04 0.04 -5.96
CA GLY A 87 -7.30 0.17 -6.70
C GLY A 87 -8.56 0.03 -5.86
N TYR A 88 -8.46 0.04 -4.51
CA TYR A 88 -9.62 0.01 -3.64
C TYR A 88 -10.20 1.42 -3.42
N LEU A 89 -11.53 1.49 -3.32
CA LEU A 89 -12.20 2.63 -2.71
C LEU A 89 -12.11 2.47 -1.19
N VAL A 90 -11.58 3.48 -0.51
CA VAL A 90 -11.30 3.42 0.93
C VAL A 90 -12.11 4.48 1.66
N GLU A 91 -12.97 4.04 2.57
CA GLU A 91 -13.64 4.89 3.54
C GLU A 91 -13.01 4.70 4.92
N HIS A 92 -12.92 5.79 5.68
CA HIS A 92 -12.42 5.79 7.05
C HIS A 92 -13.42 6.47 7.96
N LYS A 93 -13.70 5.84 9.11
CA LYS A 93 -14.52 6.39 10.19
C LYS A 93 -13.83 6.13 11.53
N GLU A 94 -13.99 7.08 12.45
CA GLU A 94 -13.61 6.88 13.84
C GLU A 94 -14.82 6.34 14.60
N GLY A 95 -14.66 5.17 15.23
CA GLY A 95 -15.64 4.54 16.07
C GLY A 95 -15.52 4.94 17.54
N SER A 96 -16.33 4.32 18.40
CA SER A 96 -16.24 4.50 19.86
C SER A 96 -14.84 4.14 20.37
N LEU A 97 -14.39 4.80 21.44
CA LEU A 97 -13.05 4.62 22.03
C LEU A 97 -11.88 4.91 21.07
N ARG A 98 -12.10 5.77 20.06
CA ARG A 98 -11.10 6.14 19.03
C ARG A 98 -10.67 4.98 18.12
N ASN A 99 -11.45 3.90 18.07
CA ASN A 99 -11.18 2.80 17.14
C ASN A 99 -11.23 3.29 15.69
N GLN A 100 -10.31 2.81 14.87
CA GLN A 100 -10.22 3.19 13.46
C GLN A 100 -10.94 2.12 12.63
N ILE A 101 -11.98 2.53 11.90
CA ILE A 101 -12.75 1.66 11.01
C ILE A 101 -12.37 2.01 9.58
N ILE A 102 -11.81 1.05 8.85
CA ILE A 102 -11.44 1.19 7.44
C ILE A 102 -12.30 0.24 6.63
N THR A 103 -13.11 0.79 5.72
CA THR A 103 -13.90 0.02 4.77
C THR A 103 -13.23 0.06 3.41
N LEU A 104 -12.92 -1.11 2.85
CA LEU A 104 -12.47 -1.27 1.48
C LEU A 104 -13.63 -1.69 0.62
N SER A 105 -13.84 -1.03 -0.51
CA SER A 105 -14.82 -1.39 -1.52
C SER A 105 -14.15 -1.54 -2.88
N TRP A 106 -14.70 -2.40 -3.73
CA TRP A 106 -14.21 -2.63 -5.09
C TRP A 106 -15.37 -2.83 -6.04
N LYS A 107 -15.20 -2.46 -7.31
CA LYS A 107 -16.14 -2.84 -8.35
C LYS A 107 -15.86 -4.29 -8.72
N ASN A 108 -16.88 -5.15 -8.67
CA ASN A 108 -16.81 -6.44 -9.35
C ASN A 108 -16.55 -6.14 -10.84
N VAL A 109 -15.41 -6.59 -11.35
CA VAL A 109 -15.13 -6.65 -12.79
C VAL A 109 -15.77 -7.91 -13.33
#